data_AF-A0A7W0VE27-F1
#
_entry.id   AF-A0A7W0VE27-F1
#
_cell.length_a   1.000
_cell.length_b   1.000
_cell.length_c   1.000
_cell.angle_alpha   90.00
_cell.angle_beta   90.00
_cell.angle_gamma   90.00
#
_symmetry.space_group_name_H-M   'P 1'
#
loop_
_entity.id
_entity.type
_entity.pdbx_description
1 polymer ?
#
loop_
_entity_poly.entity_id
_entity_poly.type
_entity_poly.pdbx_seq_one_letter_code
_entity_poly.pdbx_strand_id
1 'polypeptide(L)'
;MRGAVASPVCIAISVFSACLGLGYAGIIGAVLAMVAVITLGALSARYRIVQRHLDRQAQLRTRAHRETSRLRALRPSGPVRQTQYLELRDLVESIEKTDPAEAQRFELQDLLDHFVHLSVSHQRCFEALRLAGGNELPVAIPITDATKSKRRREIQARRIRHRDECLRRVEGLVDELEAIDELVRLVAQRTACPSIDPDLDREIERRLWELDEVEAALNQLSA
;
A
#
# COMPACT_ATOMS: atom_id res chain seq x y z
N MET A 1 15.95 -23.01 1.59
CA MET A 1 17.27 -23.55 1.19
C MET A 1 17.14 -25.03 0.86
N ARG A 2 17.12 -25.40 -0.42
CA ARG A 2 17.32 -26.77 -0.93
C ARG A 2 17.30 -26.68 -2.46
N GLY A 3 18.28 -27.31 -3.11
CA GLY A 3 18.24 -27.58 -4.55
C GLY A 3 18.97 -26.55 -5.43
N ALA A 4 20.23 -26.84 -5.74
CA ALA A 4 20.85 -26.55 -7.05
C ALA A 4 22.32 -27.00 -7.16
N VAL A 5 22.92 -27.65 -6.15
CA VAL A 5 24.34 -28.08 -6.23
C VAL A 5 24.50 -29.57 -6.59
N ALA A 6 23.41 -30.32 -6.69
CA ALA A 6 23.45 -31.74 -7.07
C ALA A 6 22.51 -32.00 -8.26
N SER A 7 22.79 -31.36 -9.40
CA SER A 7 22.25 -31.87 -10.66
C SER A 7 22.91 -33.24 -10.91
N PRO A 8 22.15 -34.33 -11.11
CA PRO A 8 22.71 -35.65 -11.38
C PRO A 8 23.62 -35.65 -12.63
N VAL A 9 23.42 -34.69 -13.54
CA VAL A 9 24.26 -34.47 -14.72
C VAL A 9 25.66 -33.96 -14.34
N CYS A 10 25.79 -33.07 -13.37
CA CYS A 10 27.09 -32.56 -12.93
C CYS A 10 27.91 -33.62 -12.19
N ILE A 11 27.23 -34.48 -11.40
CA ILE A 11 27.87 -35.60 -10.70
C ILE A 11 28.28 -36.70 -11.70
N ALA A 12 27.46 -36.97 -12.71
CA ALA A 12 27.81 -37.91 -13.77
C ALA A 12 29.01 -37.44 -14.59
N ILE A 13 29.09 -36.15 -14.94
CA ILE A 13 30.21 -35.58 -15.70
C ILE A 13 31.51 -35.58 -14.87
N SER A 14 31.46 -35.28 -13.58
CA SER A 14 32.65 -35.31 -12.72
C SER A 14 33.17 -36.72 -12.48
N VAL A 15 32.29 -37.71 -12.30
CA VAL A 15 32.67 -39.13 -12.16
C VAL A 15 33.20 -39.69 -13.48
N PHE A 16 32.59 -39.36 -14.62
CA PHE A 16 33.07 -39.81 -15.93
C PHE A 16 34.43 -39.18 -16.30
N SER A 17 34.64 -37.91 -15.94
CA SER A 17 35.94 -37.23 -16.07
C SER A 17 37.03 -37.83 -15.18
N ALA A 18 36.67 -38.31 -13.98
CA ALA A 18 37.61 -38.95 -13.07
C ALA A 18 38.01 -40.36 -13.55
N CYS A 19 37.09 -41.10 -14.19
CA CYS A 19 37.35 -42.44 -14.69
C CYS A 19 38.14 -42.49 -16.02
N LEU A 20 38.10 -41.44 -16.84
CA LEU A 20 38.89 -41.37 -18.09
C LEU A 20 40.37 -40.96 -17.86
N GLY A 21 40.75 -40.64 -16.63
CA GLY A 21 42.02 -40.00 -16.28
C GLY A 21 43.07 -40.89 -15.63
N LEU A 22 43.33 -42.10 -16.14
CA LEU A 22 44.48 -42.92 -15.69
C LEU A 22 45.79 -42.48 -16.39
N GLY A 23 46.19 -41.22 -16.19
CA GLY A 23 47.46 -40.62 -16.67
C GLY A 23 47.51 -39.09 -16.53
N TYR A 24 48.65 -38.46 -16.85
CA TYR A 24 48.84 -36.99 -16.84
C TYR A 24 47.74 -36.21 -17.63
N ALA A 25 47.13 -36.85 -18.63
CA ALA A 25 45.98 -36.31 -19.37
C ALA A 25 44.70 -36.17 -18.51
N GLY A 26 44.53 -37.01 -17.48
CA GLY A 26 43.42 -36.96 -16.53
C GLY A 26 43.46 -35.74 -15.62
N ILE A 27 44.66 -35.31 -15.21
CA ILE A 27 44.85 -34.11 -14.40
C ILE A 27 44.44 -32.87 -15.20
N ILE A 28 44.85 -32.78 -16.47
CA ILE A 28 44.47 -31.67 -17.35
C ILE A 28 42.95 -31.67 -17.61
N GLY A 29 42.35 -32.83 -17.85
CA GLY A 29 40.89 -32.98 -18.01
C GLY A 29 40.11 -32.56 -16.77
N ALA A 30 40.56 -32.95 -15.57
CA ALA A 30 39.93 -32.58 -14.30
C ALA A 30 40.03 -31.07 -14.03
N VAL A 31 41.18 -30.44 -14.34
CA VAL A 31 41.36 -28.98 -14.23
C VAL A 31 40.41 -28.25 -15.19
N LEU A 32 40.31 -28.69 -16.45
CA LEU A 32 39.40 -28.11 -17.43
C LEU A 32 37.93 -28.26 -17.01
N ALA A 33 37.54 -29.43 -16.49
CA ALA A 33 36.20 -29.66 -15.97
C ALA A 33 35.88 -28.75 -14.77
N MET A 34 36.82 -28.57 -13.83
CA MET A 34 36.66 -27.62 -12.72
C MET A 34 36.49 -26.18 -13.22
N VAL A 35 37.31 -25.74 -14.18
CA VAL A 35 37.20 -24.39 -14.76
C VAL A 35 35.85 -24.20 -15.46
N ALA A 36 35.35 -25.21 -16.19
CA ALA A 36 34.04 -25.16 -16.83
C ALA A 36 32.91 -25.04 -15.80
N VAL A 37 32.95 -25.80 -14.71
CA VAL A 37 31.95 -25.72 -13.63
C VAL A 37 32.00 -24.37 -12.91
N ILE A 38 33.20 -23.84 -12.64
CA ILE A 38 33.36 -22.52 -12.00
C ILE A 38 32.83 -21.40 -12.92
N THR A 39 33.12 -21.46 -14.21
CA THR A 39 32.63 -20.45 -15.17
C THR A 39 31.12 -20.53 -15.37
N LEU A 40 30.54 -21.74 -15.51
CA LEU A 40 29.08 -21.94 -15.53
C LEU A 40 28.41 -21.49 -14.23
N GLY A 41 29.03 -21.79 -13.08
CA GLY A 41 28.60 -21.31 -11.77
C GLY A 41 28.58 -19.79 -11.68
N ALA A 42 29.67 -19.13 -12.10
CA ALA A 42 29.77 -17.68 -12.14
C ALA A 42 28.77 -17.03 -13.10
N LEU A 43 28.54 -17.62 -14.29
CA LEU A 43 27.54 -17.15 -15.25
C LEU A 43 26.12 -17.29 -14.70
N SER A 44 25.79 -18.42 -14.04
CA SER A 44 24.47 -18.64 -13.42
C SER A 44 24.21 -17.69 -12.24
N ALA A 45 25.24 -17.40 -11.43
CA ALA A 45 25.15 -16.44 -10.33
C ALA A 45 24.94 -15.02 -10.87
N ARG A 46 25.69 -14.63 -11.92
CA ARG A 46 25.48 -13.36 -12.63
C ARG A 46 24.06 -13.27 -13.19
N TYR A 47 23.53 -14.33 -13.76
CA TYR A 47 22.16 -14.36 -14.28
C TYR A 47 21.11 -14.12 -13.19
N ARG A 48 21.23 -14.76 -12.03
CA ARG A 48 20.30 -14.53 -10.89
C ARG A 48 20.40 -13.11 -10.33
N ILE A 49 21.60 -12.56 -10.24
CA ILE A 49 21.80 -11.18 -9.79
C ILE A 49 21.16 -10.21 -10.80
N VAL A 50 21.40 -10.40 -12.09
CA VAL A 50 20.80 -9.60 -13.16
C VAL A 50 19.27 -9.72 -13.14
N GLN A 51 18.72 -10.93 -13.00
CA GLN A 51 17.27 -11.12 -12.87
C GLN A 51 16.69 -10.35 -11.68
N ARG A 52 17.30 -10.45 -10.49
CA ARG A 52 16.86 -9.67 -9.32
C ARG A 52 16.90 -8.16 -9.56
N HIS A 53 17.92 -7.67 -10.26
CA HIS A 53 17.99 -6.26 -10.64
C HIS A 53 16.89 -5.87 -11.63
N LEU A 54 16.61 -6.71 -12.63
CA LEU A 54 15.54 -6.48 -13.59
C LEU A 54 14.15 -6.51 -12.91
N ASP A 55 13.92 -7.47 -12.01
CA ASP A 55 12.68 -7.57 -11.24
C ASP A 55 12.48 -6.34 -10.36
N ARG A 56 13.55 -5.88 -9.67
CA ARG A 56 13.50 -4.66 -8.86
C ARG A 56 13.22 -3.42 -9.73
N GLN A 57 13.82 -3.32 -10.91
CA GLN A 57 13.53 -2.24 -11.85
C GLN A 57 12.10 -2.29 -12.38
N ALA A 58 11.58 -3.47 -12.68
CA ALA A 58 10.20 -3.67 -13.12
C ALA A 58 9.22 -3.20 -12.03
N GLN A 59 9.45 -3.60 -10.77
CA GLN A 59 8.63 -3.17 -9.63
C GLN A 59 8.64 -1.65 -9.42
N LEU A 60 9.82 -1.01 -9.54
CA LEU A 60 9.92 0.45 -9.44
C LEU A 60 9.16 1.15 -10.57
N ARG A 61 9.24 0.62 -11.80
CA ARG A 61 8.49 1.15 -12.94
C ARG A 61 6.99 1.01 -12.76
N THR A 62 6.50 -0.13 -12.27
CA THR A 62 5.07 -0.31 -12.02
C THR A 62 4.55 0.63 -10.95
N ARG A 63 5.32 0.86 -9.87
CA ARG A 63 4.97 1.84 -8.83
C ARG A 63 4.91 3.26 -9.37
N ALA A 64 5.96 3.70 -10.07
CA ALA A 64 6.00 5.03 -10.69
C ALA A 64 4.88 5.23 -11.71
N HIS A 65 4.55 4.20 -12.50
CA HIS A 65 3.44 4.26 -13.45
C HIS A 65 2.08 4.42 -12.73
N ARG A 66 1.85 3.66 -11.65
CA ARG A 66 0.63 3.77 -10.84
C ARG A 66 0.49 5.17 -10.24
N GLU A 67 1.55 5.70 -9.64
CA GLU A 67 1.55 7.06 -9.06
C GLU A 67 1.27 8.16 -10.09
N THR A 68 1.94 8.11 -11.24
CA THR A 68 1.71 9.08 -12.31
C THR A 68 0.28 8.97 -12.87
N SER A 69 -0.28 7.77 -12.94
CA SER A 69 -1.68 7.54 -13.33
C SER A 69 -2.65 8.19 -12.33
N ARG A 70 -2.45 7.97 -11.03
CA ARG A 70 -3.26 8.57 -9.95
C ARG A 70 -3.25 10.09 -9.99
N LEU A 71 -2.08 10.70 -10.08
CA LEU A 71 -1.94 12.16 -10.14
C LEU A 71 -2.59 12.76 -11.40
N ARG A 72 -2.48 12.08 -12.54
CA ARG A 72 -3.20 12.50 -13.77
C ARG A 72 -4.71 12.42 -13.59
N ALA A 73 -5.21 11.36 -12.97
CA ALA A 73 -6.64 11.18 -12.69
C ALA A 73 -7.18 12.21 -11.69
N LEU A 74 -6.38 12.61 -10.69
CA LEU A 74 -6.76 13.62 -9.68
C LEU A 74 -6.70 15.06 -10.18
N ARG A 75 -6.00 15.34 -11.29
CA ARG A 75 -5.87 16.68 -11.87
C ARG A 75 -7.18 17.49 -11.94
N PRO A 76 -8.32 16.94 -12.42
CA PRO A 76 -9.60 17.66 -12.45
C PRO A 76 -10.22 17.95 -11.07
N SER A 77 -9.84 17.24 -10.01
CA SER A 77 -10.46 17.34 -8.67
C SER A 77 -9.98 18.56 -7.86
N GLY A 78 -9.13 19.41 -8.45
CA GLY A 78 -8.59 20.61 -7.82
C GLY A 78 -7.39 20.38 -6.90
N PRO A 79 -6.77 21.46 -6.39
CA PRO A 79 -5.54 21.39 -5.61
C PRO A 79 -5.75 20.77 -4.22
N VAL A 80 -6.91 20.99 -3.59
CA VAL A 80 -7.19 20.48 -2.22
C VAL A 80 -7.14 18.95 -2.18
N ARG A 81 -7.83 18.28 -3.12
CA ARG A 81 -7.82 16.81 -3.23
C ARG A 81 -6.44 16.26 -3.59
N GLN A 82 -5.64 17.01 -4.36
CA GLN A 82 -4.27 16.63 -4.66
C GLN A 82 -3.38 16.69 -3.42
N THR A 83 -3.48 17.74 -2.61
CA THR A 83 -2.74 17.86 -1.35
C THR A 83 -3.10 16.72 -0.39
N GLN A 84 -4.40 16.45 -0.19
CA GLN A 84 -4.85 15.33 0.65
C GLN A 84 -4.29 13.99 0.17
N TYR A 85 -4.31 13.73 -1.14
CA TYR A 85 -3.72 12.52 -1.70
C TYR A 85 -2.20 12.43 -1.43
N LEU A 86 -1.47 13.54 -1.56
CA LEU A 86 -0.02 13.55 -1.30
C LEU A 86 0.28 13.26 0.17
N GLU A 87 -0.49 13.84 1.10
CA GLU A 87 -0.36 13.54 2.54
C GLU A 87 -0.61 12.05 2.83
N LEU A 88 -1.69 11.49 2.29
CA LEU A 88 -2.00 10.07 2.44
C LEU A 88 -0.94 9.17 1.82
N ARG A 89 -0.45 9.52 0.63
CA ARG A 89 0.64 8.80 -0.02
C ARG A 89 1.89 8.78 0.86
N ASP A 90 2.26 9.92 1.43
CA ASP A 90 3.47 10.05 2.25
C ASP A 90 3.34 9.23 3.56
N LEU A 91 2.14 9.19 4.15
CA LEU A 91 1.84 8.31 5.28
C LEU A 91 1.96 6.83 4.89
N VAL A 92 1.35 6.42 3.77
CA VAL A 92 1.44 5.03 3.28
C VAL A 92 2.90 4.65 2.98
N GLU A 93 3.70 5.54 2.39
CA GLU A 93 5.12 5.30 2.15
C GLU A 93 5.90 5.14 3.46
N SER A 94 5.58 5.93 4.49
CA SER A 94 6.17 5.79 5.83
C SER A 94 5.81 4.44 6.47
N ILE A 95 4.55 4.01 6.34
CA ILE A 95 4.09 2.70 6.83
C ILE A 95 4.82 1.57 6.08
N GLU A 96 4.88 1.61 4.75
CA GLU A 96 5.59 0.59 3.95
C GLU A 96 7.08 0.46 4.31
N LYS A 97 7.72 1.57 4.68
CA LYS A 97 9.11 1.58 5.14
C LYS A 97 9.28 0.97 6.53
N THR A 98 8.29 1.15 7.40
CA THR A 98 8.35 0.72 8.81
C THR A 98 7.88 -0.72 8.98
N ASP A 99 6.68 -1.03 8.48
CA ASP A 99 6.08 -2.36 8.50
C ASP A 99 5.38 -2.67 7.15
N PRO A 100 6.11 -3.30 6.21
CA PRO A 100 5.54 -3.65 4.91
C PRO A 100 4.46 -4.75 5.00
N ALA A 101 4.44 -5.56 6.07
CA ALA A 101 3.45 -6.61 6.24
C ALA A 101 2.09 -5.99 6.61
N GLU A 102 2.09 -4.99 7.50
CA GLU A 102 0.87 -4.27 7.86
C GLU A 102 0.33 -3.45 6.67
N ALA A 103 1.21 -2.81 5.90
CA ALA A 103 0.81 -2.12 4.67
C ALA A 103 0.13 -3.05 3.66
N GLN A 104 0.63 -4.29 3.53
CA GLN A 104 0.04 -5.31 2.66
C GLN A 104 -1.27 -5.85 3.23
N ARG A 105 -1.36 -6.04 4.56
CA ARG A 105 -2.55 -6.53 5.24
C ARG A 105 -3.77 -5.62 5.05
N PHE A 106 -3.56 -4.31 5.06
CA PHE A 106 -4.61 -3.32 4.83
C PHE A 106 -4.72 -2.88 3.37
N GLU A 107 -3.95 -3.48 2.46
CA GLU A 107 -3.97 -3.15 1.03
C GLU A 107 -3.88 -1.63 0.78
N LEU A 108 -2.98 -0.94 1.50
CA LEU A 108 -2.95 0.53 1.53
C LEU A 108 -2.81 1.17 0.13
N GLN A 109 -2.13 0.48 -0.78
CA GLN A 109 -2.03 0.91 -2.17
C GLN A 109 -3.38 0.85 -2.91
N ASP A 110 -4.21 -0.15 -2.64
CA ASP A 110 -5.53 -0.27 -3.26
C ASP A 110 -6.50 0.76 -2.66
N LEU A 111 -6.36 1.07 -1.36
CA LEU A 111 -7.07 2.20 -0.73
C LEU A 111 -6.72 3.55 -1.38
N LEU A 112 -5.45 3.80 -1.74
CA LEU A 112 -5.08 5.02 -2.47
C LEU A 112 -5.69 5.07 -3.88
N ASP A 113 -5.82 3.93 -4.57
CA ASP A 113 -6.54 3.87 -5.84
C ASP A 113 -8.03 4.19 -5.64
N HIS A 114 -8.62 3.65 -4.58
CA HIS A 114 -10.01 3.88 -4.24
C HIS A 114 -10.27 5.35 -3.90
N PHE A 115 -9.41 5.99 -3.09
CA PHE A 115 -9.46 7.42 -2.80
C PHE A 115 -9.45 8.28 -4.07
N VAL A 116 -8.60 7.94 -5.04
CA VAL A 116 -8.54 8.64 -6.34
C VAL A 116 -9.85 8.48 -7.10
N HIS A 117 -10.41 7.27 -7.13
CA HIS A 117 -11.69 7.00 -7.79
C HIS A 117 -12.85 7.79 -7.16
N LEU A 118 -12.93 7.81 -5.83
CA LEU A 118 -13.93 8.56 -5.09
C LEU A 118 -13.78 10.07 -5.29
N SER A 119 -12.55 10.59 -5.25
CA SER A 119 -12.26 12.01 -5.49
C SER A 119 -12.72 12.47 -6.88
N VAL A 120 -12.48 11.66 -7.91
CA VAL A 120 -12.94 11.95 -9.27
C VAL A 120 -14.47 11.88 -9.36
N SER A 121 -15.09 10.90 -8.72
CA SER A 121 -16.55 10.77 -8.69
C SER A 121 -17.22 11.93 -7.96
N HIS A 122 -16.61 12.38 -6.87
CA HIS A 122 -17.02 13.55 -6.10
C HIS A 122 -16.97 14.82 -6.97
N GLN A 123 -15.85 15.05 -7.68
CA GLN A 123 -15.72 16.17 -8.60
C GLN A 123 -16.78 16.14 -9.71
N ARG A 124 -17.05 14.97 -10.30
CA ARG A 124 -18.09 14.81 -11.32
C ARG A 124 -19.49 15.13 -10.79
N CYS A 125 -19.79 14.75 -9.56
CA CYS A 125 -21.06 15.10 -8.93
C CYS A 125 -21.18 16.62 -8.70
N PHE A 126 -20.11 17.27 -8.27
CA PHE A 126 -20.05 18.73 -8.15
C PHE A 126 -20.24 19.43 -9.50
N GLU A 127 -19.62 18.94 -10.56
CA GLU A 127 -19.81 19.48 -11.91
C GLU A 127 -21.24 19.29 -12.42
N ALA A 128 -21.84 18.12 -12.17
CA ALA A 128 -23.24 17.85 -12.49
C ALA A 128 -24.19 18.80 -11.74
N LEU A 129 -23.95 19.04 -10.45
CA LEU A 129 -24.70 20.01 -9.64
C LEU A 129 -24.56 21.44 -10.18
N ARG A 130 -23.35 21.83 -10.59
CA ARG A 130 -23.08 23.14 -11.19
C ARG A 130 -23.86 23.31 -12.49
N LEU A 131 -23.80 22.33 -13.40
CA LEU A 131 -24.53 22.33 -14.67
C LEU A 131 -26.05 22.28 -14.48
N ALA A 132 -26.51 21.61 -13.43
CA ALA A 132 -27.92 21.59 -13.07
C ALA A 132 -28.45 22.94 -12.59
N GLY A 133 -27.59 23.95 -12.34
CA GLY A 133 -28.00 25.27 -11.84
C GLY A 133 -28.23 25.27 -10.33
N GLY A 134 -27.35 24.62 -9.57
CA GLY A 134 -27.51 24.29 -8.14
C GLY A 134 -28.04 25.42 -7.24
N ASN A 135 -27.62 26.67 -7.47
CA ASN A 135 -28.05 27.83 -6.66
C ASN A 135 -29.25 28.60 -7.23
N GLU A 136 -29.63 28.33 -8.48
CA GLU A 136 -30.73 29.04 -9.17
C GLU A 136 -32.04 28.23 -9.17
N LEU A 137 -31.98 26.95 -8.76
CA LEU A 137 -33.15 26.10 -8.63
C LEU A 137 -33.82 26.33 -7.27
N PRO A 138 -35.13 26.67 -7.24
CA PRO A 138 -35.83 26.81 -5.97
C PRO A 138 -35.84 25.50 -5.19
N VAL A 139 -35.78 25.60 -3.85
CA VAL A 139 -35.74 24.46 -2.93
C VAL A 139 -36.97 23.55 -3.10
N ALA A 140 -38.12 24.14 -3.43
CA ALA A 140 -39.35 23.45 -3.76
C ALA A 140 -39.97 24.00 -5.06
N ILE A 141 -40.82 23.22 -5.72
CA ILE A 141 -41.64 23.71 -6.84
C ILE A 141 -42.70 24.63 -6.23
N PRO A 142 -42.69 25.95 -6.49
CA PRO A 142 -43.72 26.83 -5.96
C PRO A 142 -45.09 26.40 -6.50
N ILE A 143 -46.01 26.12 -5.58
CA ILE A 143 -47.40 25.69 -5.88
C ILE A 143 -48.15 26.77 -6.67
N THR A 144 -47.69 28.02 -6.58
CA THR A 144 -48.31 29.22 -7.15
C THR A 144 -48.03 29.46 -8.65
N ASP A 145 -47.16 28.68 -9.30
CA ASP A 145 -46.87 28.82 -10.74
C ASP A 145 -47.93 28.14 -11.64
N ALA A 146 -49.21 28.46 -11.44
CA ALA A 146 -50.32 27.99 -12.28
C ALA A 146 -50.16 28.43 -13.75
N THR A 147 -49.39 29.48 -14.01
CA THR A 147 -49.11 30.07 -15.32
C THR A 147 -48.04 29.32 -16.12
N LYS A 148 -47.27 28.41 -15.51
CA LYS A 148 -46.23 27.65 -16.23
C LYS A 148 -46.81 26.43 -16.96
N SER A 149 -46.39 26.25 -18.22
CA SER A 149 -46.66 25.04 -19.02
C SER A 149 -46.30 23.76 -18.25
N LYS A 150 -47.15 22.73 -18.34
CA LYS A 150 -46.96 21.40 -17.73
C LYS A 150 -45.56 20.83 -18.01
N ARG A 151 -45.07 20.99 -19.25
CA ARG A 151 -43.73 20.55 -19.66
C ARG A 151 -42.61 21.25 -18.86
N ARG A 152 -42.72 22.55 -18.61
CA ARG A 152 -41.72 23.29 -17.82
C ARG A 152 -41.71 22.83 -16.37
N ARG A 153 -42.88 22.56 -15.78
CA ARG A 153 -43.01 22.01 -14.42
C ARG A 153 -42.38 20.63 -14.31
N GLU A 154 -42.61 19.74 -15.28
CA GLU A 154 -41.99 18.42 -15.32
C GLU A 154 -40.45 18.49 -15.45
N ILE A 155 -39.92 19.39 -16.30
CA ILE A 155 -38.48 19.60 -16.45
C ILE A 155 -37.87 20.12 -15.14
N GLN A 156 -38.52 21.08 -14.48
CA GLN A 156 -38.07 21.62 -13.21
C GLN A 156 -38.09 20.55 -12.10
N ALA A 157 -39.14 19.74 -12.03
CA ALA A 157 -39.23 18.61 -11.09
C ALA A 157 -38.12 17.58 -11.30
N ARG A 158 -37.77 17.26 -12.57
CA ARG A 158 -36.65 16.36 -12.89
C ARG A 158 -35.31 16.95 -12.45
N ARG A 159 -35.09 18.25 -12.69
CA ARG A 159 -33.85 18.94 -12.26
C ARG A 159 -33.69 18.96 -10.74
N ILE A 160 -34.77 19.21 -10.00
CA ILE A 160 -34.77 19.15 -8.53
C ILE A 160 -34.43 17.74 -8.04
N ARG A 161 -35.10 16.71 -8.55
CA ARG A 161 -34.80 15.31 -8.16
C ARG A 161 -33.35 14.93 -8.45
N HIS A 162 -32.83 15.33 -9.61
CA HIS A 162 -31.44 15.05 -9.97
C HIS A 162 -30.45 15.78 -9.06
N ARG A 163 -30.72 17.04 -8.70
CA ARG A 163 -29.93 17.79 -7.71
C ARG A 163 -29.90 17.06 -6.37
N ASP A 164 -31.07 16.67 -5.86
CA ASP A 164 -31.17 16.03 -4.54
C ASP A 164 -30.51 14.64 -4.52
N GLU A 165 -30.53 13.90 -5.63
CA GLU A 165 -29.79 12.65 -5.79
C GLU A 165 -28.27 12.89 -5.81
N CYS A 166 -27.80 13.91 -6.55
CA CYS A 166 -26.39 14.27 -6.59
C CYS A 166 -25.89 14.76 -5.22
N LEU A 167 -26.68 15.53 -4.47
CA LEU A 167 -26.31 15.96 -3.11
C LEU A 167 -26.13 14.78 -2.17
N ARG A 168 -27.10 13.85 -2.14
CA ARG A 168 -26.99 12.62 -1.33
C ARG A 168 -25.77 11.77 -1.71
N ARG A 169 -25.44 11.70 -3.00
CA ARG A 169 -24.22 11.03 -3.46
C ARG A 169 -22.94 11.76 -3.03
N VAL A 170 -22.93 13.09 -3.08
CA VAL A 170 -21.78 13.88 -2.61
C VAL A 170 -21.54 13.65 -1.13
N GLU A 171 -22.59 13.66 -0.30
CA GLU A 171 -22.50 13.38 1.13
C GLU A 171 -21.85 12.00 1.39
N GLY A 172 -22.38 10.93 0.77
CA GLY A 172 -21.80 9.60 0.93
C GLY A 172 -20.35 9.49 0.43
N LEU A 173 -20.00 10.18 -0.66
CA LEU A 173 -18.63 10.21 -1.17
C LEU A 173 -17.68 10.96 -0.23
N VAL A 174 -18.15 12.00 0.46
CA VAL A 174 -17.35 12.72 1.47
C VAL A 174 -17.08 11.82 2.66
N ASP A 175 -18.11 11.16 3.18
CA ASP A 175 -17.99 10.23 4.31
C ASP A 175 -17.01 9.09 4.00
N GLU A 176 -17.08 8.51 2.80
CA GLU A 176 -16.15 7.46 2.36
C GLU A 176 -14.71 7.97 2.23
N LEU A 177 -14.51 9.19 1.72
CA LEU A 177 -13.18 9.81 1.61
C LEU A 177 -12.57 10.09 3.00
N GLU A 178 -13.38 10.55 3.94
CA GLU A 178 -12.97 10.78 5.34
C GLU A 178 -12.64 9.47 6.04
N ALA A 179 -13.43 8.41 5.83
CA ALA A 179 -13.16 7.08 6.39
C ALA A 179 -11.82 6.50 5.90
N ILE A 180 -11.47 6.71 4.62
CA ILE A 180 -10.15 6.29 4.10
C ILE A 180 -9.02 7.08 4.76
N ASP A 181 -9.17 8.42 4.90
CA ASP A 181 -8.16 9.26 5.54
C ASP A 181 -7.93 8.83 7.00
N GLU A 182 -9.01 8.63 7.75
CA GLU A 182 -8.95 8.18 9.14
C GLU A 182 -8.29 6.80 9.26
N LEU A 183 -8.67 5.83 8.43
CA LEU A 183 -8.08 4.50 8.43
C LEU A 183 -6.57 4.55 8.21
N VAL A 184 -6.10 5.29 7.20
CA VAL A 184 -4.66 5.42 6.92
C VAL A 184 -3.94 6.07 8.09
N ARG A 185 -4.53 7.09 8.72
CA ARG A 185 -3.95 7.75 9.91
C ARG A 185 -3.88 6.81 11.11
N LEU A 186 -4.91 5.99 11.34
CA LEU A 186 -4.93 5.00 12.43
C LEU A 186 -3.86 3.92 12.22
N VAL A 187 -3.71 3.42 10.99
CA VAL A 187 -2.65 2.47 10.66
C VAL A 187 -1.28 3.13 10.85
N ALA A 188 -1.11 4.38 10.40
CA ALA A 188 0.13 5.14 10.61
C ALA A 188 0.46 5.27 12.10
N GLN A 189 -0.49 5.69 12.93
CA GLN A 189 -0.33 5.78 14.38
C GLN A 189 0.06 4.45 15.00
N ARG A 190 -0.60 3.36 14.60
CA ARG A 190 -0.30 2.01 15.09
C ARG A 190 1.10 1.56 14.71
N THR A 191 1.54 1.82 13.49
CA THR A 191 2.92 1.47 13.04
C THR A 191 3.99 2.37 13.64
N ALA A 192 3.66 3.61 13.96
CA ALA A 192 4.55 4.55 14.63
C ALA A 192 4.69 4.27 16.14
N CYS A 193 3.71 3.57 16.73
CA CYS A 193 3.80 3.13 18.11
C CYS A 193 4.72 1.91 18.19
N PRO A 194 5.91 2.00 18.79
CA PRO A 194 6.68 0.80 19.07
C PRO A 194 5.78 -0.10 19.92
N SER A 195 5.61 -1.37 19.54
CA SER A 195 5.03 -2.35 20.44
C SER A 195 5.72 -2.17 21.79
N ILE A 196 4.94 -1.90 22.84
CA ILE A 196 5.43 -1.78 24.22
C ILE A 196 6.50 -2.85 24.39
N ASP A 197 7.73 -2.38 24.60
CA ASP A 197 8.91 -3.22 24.63
C ASP A 197 8.62 -4.37 25.62
N PRO A 198 8.74 -5.65 25.24
CA PRO A 198 8.58 -6.74 26.21
C PRO A 198 9.52 -6.60 27.41
N ASP A 199 10.59 -5.81 27.28
CA ASP A 199 11.47 -5.45 28.40
C ASP A 199 10.91 -4.29 29.25
N LEU A 200 9.99 -3.46 28.74
CA LEU A 200 9.28 -2.45 29.54
C LEU A 200 8.28 -3.10 30.51
N ASP A 201 7.55 -4.13 30.07
CA ASP A 201 6.66 -4.88 30.98
C ASP A 201 7.45 -5.59 32.09
N ARG A 202 8.62 -6.16 31.76
CA ARG A 202 9.53 -6.74 32.76
C ARG A 202 10.12 -5.71 33.71
N GLU A 203 10.49 -4.54 33.22
CA GLU A 203 11.01 -3.45 34.06
C GLU A 203 9.89 -2.89 34.96
N ILE A 204 8.65 -2.81 34.48
CA ILE A 204 7.49 -2.43 35.30
C ILE A 204 7.22 -3.47 36.39
N GLU A 205 7.19 -4.77 36.06
CA GLU A 205 7.03 -5.85 37.03
C GLU A 205 8.12 -5.82 38.11
N ARG A 206 9.38 -5.62 37.70
CA ARG A 206 10.50 -5.47 38.63
C ARG A 206 10.32 -4.27 39.55
N ARG A 207 9.92 -3.11 39.02
CA ARG A 207 9.70 -1.89 39.82
C ARG A 207 8.54 -2.03 40.80
N LEU A 208 7.47 -2.73 40.42
CA LEU A 208 6.36 -3.04 41.31
C LEU A 208 6.80 -3.95 42.46
N TRP A 209 7.62 -4.97 42.16
CA TRP A 209 8.16 -5.86 43.18
C TRP A 209 9.10 -5.12 44.17
N GLU A 210 9.96 -4.23 43.65
CA GLU A 210 10.81 -3.36 44.50
C GLU A 210 9.96 -2.45 45.42
N LEU A 211 8.80 -1.98 44.95
CA LEU A 211 7.88 -1.16 45.76
C LEU A 211 7.16 -1.98 46.83
N ASP A 212 6.71 -3.20 46.51
CA ASP A 212 6.09 -4.13 47.46
C ASP A 212 7.08 -4.53 48.58
N GLU A 213 8.35 -4.75 48.25
CA GLU A 213 9.40 -5.03 49.25
C GLU A 213 9.62 -3.84 50.19
N VAL A 214 9.65 -2.62 49.65
CA VAL A 214 9.81 -1.38 50.43
C VAL A 214 8.60 -1.16 51.33
N GLU A 215 7.38 -1.40 50.85
CA GLU A 215 6.15 -1.31 51.64
C GLU A 215 6.13 -2.35 52.77
N ALA A 216 6.54 -3.59 52.49
CA ALA A 216 6.66 -4.64 53.51
C ALA A 216 7.69 -4.29 54.59
N ALA A 217 8.84 -3.73 54.19
CA ALA A 217 9.87 -3.27 55.13
C ALA A 217 9.40 -2.07 55.98
N LEU A 218 8.65 -1.13 55.38
CA LEU A 218 8.04 0.00 56.09
C LEU A 218 6.97 -0.45 57.09
N ASN A 219 6.16 -1.44 56.73
CA ASN A 219 5.15 -2.03 57.61
C ASN A 219 5.77 -2.79 58.79
N GLN A 220 6.96 -3.38 58.61
CA GLN A 220 7.70 -4.02 59.72
C GLN A 220 8.38 -3.01 60.66
N LEU A 221 8.72 -1.81 60.17
CA LEU A 221 9.31 -0.74 60.98
C LEU A 221 8.26 0.13 61.68
N SER A 222 7.00 0.08 61.23
CA SER A 222 5.88 0.84 61.81
C SER A 222 4.95 0.01 62.71
N ALA A 223 5.16 -1.30 62.80
CA ALA A 223 4.53 -2.22 63.77
C ALA A 223 5.39 -2.38 65.03
#